data_AF-A0A920RZQ5-F1
#
_entry.id   AF-A0A920RZQ5-F1
#
_cell.length_a   1.000
_cell.length_b   1.000
_cell.length_c   1.000
_cell.angle_alpha   90.00
_cell.angle_beta   90.00
_cell.angle_gamma   90.00
#
_symmetry.space_group_name_H-M   'P 1'
#
loop_
_entity.id
_entity.type
_entity.pdbx_description
1 polymer ?
#
loop_
_entity_poly.entity_id
_entity_poly.type
_entity_poly.pdbx_seq_one_letter_code
_entity_poly.pdbx_strand_id
1 'polypeptide(L)'
;MAKDDISALKASFERALAFLNAGDAKMAEKICRTSLKGISSGDPNLQVLLCVSLVRQGRSGAAVKRLKHTLRMFPDFPQAHEELGNALLAQNNPDKAIESFRKAIELNPENPSALIKLGKIYSALGRKEESEESYKAALALDPIQEQLASATQLFARGEVEEAEKLCREALKEKPDDVNGLRLLASIASKMEQKQDAIILLERAVELKPKFSGAWGDLAESYSEVDDYGKALDAVQRVIKLQPSYHLAS
;
A
#
# COMPACT_ATOMS: atom_id res chain seq x y z
N MET A 1 -34.23 -7.76 -8.65
CA MET A 1 -34.01 -6.31 -8.89
C MET A 1 -34.15 -6.07 -10.38
N ALA A 2 -34.81 -4.98 -10.80
CA ALA A 2 -34.90 -4.63 -12.21
C ALA A 2 -33.55 -4.11 -12.72
N LYS A 3 -33.29 -4.22 -14.02
CA LYS A 3 -32.05 -3.74 -14.66
C LYS A 3 -31.81 -2.24 -14.41
N ASP A 4 -32.89 -1.48 -14.32
CA ASP A 4 -32.85 -0.03 -14.05
C ASP A 4 -32.43 0.29 -12.60
N ASP A 5 -32.81 -0.55 -11.63
CA ASP A 5 -32.40 -0.39 -10.23
C ASP A 5 -30.89 -0.62 -10.06
N ILE A 6 -30.34 -1.62 -10.76
CA ILE A 6 -28.90 -1.93 -10.74
C ILE A 6 -28.09 -0.77 -11.33
N SER A 7 -28.56 -0.21 -12.45
CA SER A 7 -27.94 0.95 -13.10
C SER A 7 -27.94 2.18 -12.19
N ALA A 8 -29.09 2.46 -11.54
CA ALA A 8 -29.23 3.58 -10.62
C ALA A 8 -28.34 3.44 -9.37
N LEU A 9 -28.19 2.22 -8.84
CA LEU A 9 -27.29 1.91 -7.73
C LEU A 9 -25.83 2.14 -8.10
N LYS A 10 -25.40 1.65 -9.27
CA LYS A 10 -24.05 1.86 -9.76
C LYS A 10 -23.72 3.35 -9.92
N ALA A 11 -24.62 4.11 -10.55
CA ALA A 11 -24.45 5.55 -10.69
C ALA A 11 -24.39 6.27 -9.33
N SER A 12 -25.20 5.84 -8.36
CA SER A 12 -25.16 6.36 -6.99
C SER A 12 -23.84 6.07 -6.30
N PHE A 13 -23.30 4.87 -6.49
CA PHE A 13 -22.01 4.44 -5.93
C PHE A 13 -20.88 5.30 -6.49
N GLU A 14 -20.77 5.42 -7.82
CA GLU A 14 -19.74 6.22 -8.48
C GLU A 14 -19.77 7.68 -8.02
N ARG A 15 -20.98 8.25 -7.91
CA ARG A 15 -21.16 9.63 -7.44
C ARG A 15 -20.74 9.81 -5.99
N ALA A 16 -21.13 8.90 -5.09
CA ALA A 16 -20.74 8.96 -3.69
C ALA A 16 -19.22 8.81 -3.53
N LEU A 17 -18.60 7.92 -4.30
CA LEU A 17 -17.15 7.74 -4.32
C LEU A 17 -16.42 9.00 -4.80
N ALA A 18 -16.93 9.66 -5.84
CA ALA A 18 -16.36 10.92 -6.33
C ALA A 18 -16.35 12.01 -5.26
N PHE A 19 -17.45 12.16 -4.49
CA PHE A 19 -17.49 13.12 -3.39
C PHE A 19 -16.54 12.75 -2.25
N LEU A 20 -16.38 11.46 -1.93
CA LEU A 20 -15.36 11.02 -0.97
C LEU A 20 -13.96 11.39 -1.44
N ASN A 21 -13.64 11.17 -2.70
CA ASN A 21 -12.33 11.53 -3.26
C ASN A 21 -12.10 13.04 -3.25
N ALA A 22 -13.16 13.84 -3.42
CA ALA A 22 -13.14 15.29 -3.26
C ALA A 22 -13.12 15.79 -1.80
N GLY A 23 -13.18 14.88 -0.81
CA GLY A 23 -13.19 15.20 0.62
C GLY A 23 -14.56 15.56 1.20
N ASP A 24 -15.62 15.57 0.39
CA ASP A 24 -16.98 15.87 0.84
C ASP A 24 -17.70 14.60 1.33
N ALA A 25 -17.32 14.15 2.52
CA ALA A 25 -17.93 13.00 3.16
C ALA A 25 -19.42 13.21 3.51
N LYS A 26 -19.88 14.46 3.66
CA LYS A 26 -21.28 14.78 3.96
C LYS A 26 -22.17 14.53 2.75
N MET A 27 -21.76 14.97 1.57
CA MET A 27 -22.50 14.72 0.33
C MET A 27 -22.49 13.24 -0.04
N ALA A 28 -21.36 12.55 0.13
CA ALA A 28 -21.31 11.10 -0.05
C ALA A 28 -22.31 10.37 0.86
N GLU A 29 -22.37 10.70 2.15
CA GLU A 29 -23.38 10.13 3.07
C GLU A 29 -24.81 10.40 2.59
N LYS A 30 -25.11 11.64 2.16
CA LYS A 30 -26.44 12.02 1.68
C LYS A 30 -26.87 11.18 0.48
N ILE A 31 -25.96 10.98 -0.48
CA ILE A 31 -26.22 10.16 -1.67
C ILE A 31 -26.50 8.72 -1.25
N CYS A 32 -25.60 8.09 -0.49
CA CYS A 32 -25.77 6.70 -0.06
C CYS A 32 -27.09 6.49 0.70
N ARG A 33 -27.44 7.37 1.64
CA ARG A 33 -28.70 7.28 2.38
C ARG A 33 -29.93 7.41 1.49
N THR A 34 -29.87 8.29 0.47
CA THR A 34 -31.00 8.52 -0.44
C THR A 34 -31.20 7.30 -1.33
N SER A 35 -30.14 6.76 -1.91
CA SER A 35 -30.19 5.58 -2.78
C SER A 35 -30.60 4.32 -2.02
N LEU A 36 -30.28 4.22 -0.72
CA LEU A 36 -30.68 3.09 0.12
C LEU A 36 -32.13 3.16 0.63
N LYS A 37 -32.84 4.30 0.51
CA LYS A 37 -34.19 4.50 1.09
C LYS A 37 -35.32 3.68 0.44
N GLY A 38 -35.07 2.98 -0.67
CA GLY A 38 -36.08 2.19 -1.38
C GLY A 38 -35.76 0.70 -1.55
N ILE A 39 -34.68 0.21 -0.94
CA ILE A 39 -34.12 -1.11 -1.28
C ILE A 39 -34.13 -2.00 -0.04
N SER A 40 -35.06 -2.95 -0.01
CA SER A 40 -35.34 -3.81 1.15
C SER A 40 -34.15 -4.69 1.56
N SER A 41 -33.34 -5.14 0.59
CA SER A 41 -32.11 -5.91 0.85
C SER A 41 -30.88 -5.05 1.16
N GLY A 42 -30.95 -3.73 0.96
CA GLY A 42 -29.76 -2.88 0.87
C GLY A 42 -28.82 -3.24 -0.30
N ASP A 43 -27.83 -2.38 -0.56
CA ASP A 43 -26.70 -2.65 -1.45
C ASP A 43 -25.40 -2.61 -0.62
N PRO A 44 -24.63 -3.71 -0.51
CA PRO A 44 -23.48 -3.80 0.39
C PRO A 44 -22.38 -2.78 0.04
N ASN A 45 -22.22 -2.44 -1.25
CA ASN A 45 -21.25 -1.46 -1.71
C ASN A 45 -21.58 -0.03 -1.23
N LEU A 46 -22.84 0.40 -1.38
CA LEU A 46 -23.33 1.68 -0.86
C LEU A 46 -23.35 1.72 0.66
N GLN A 47 -23.61 0.59 1.32
CA GLN A 47 -23.49 0.51 2.78
C GLN A 47 -22.05 0.72 3.23
N VAL A 48 -21.08 0.13 2.52
CA VAL A 48 -19.64 0.36 2.77
C VAL A 48 -19.26 1.82 2.54
N LEU A 49 -19.65 2.45 1.41
CA LEU A 49 -19.37 3.87 1.17
C LEU A 49 -20.01 4.79 2.22
N LEU A 50 -21.23 4.46 2.67
CA LEU A 50 -21.86 5.17 3.78
C LEU A 50 -21.01 5.06 5.06
N CYS A 51 -20.46 3.89 5.36
CA CYS A 51 -19.61 3.69 6.53
C CYS A 51 -18.29 4.44 6.42
N VAL A 52 -17.63 4.41 5.26
CA VAL A 52 -16.43 5.23 4.98
C VAL A 52 -16.73 6.72 5.19
N SER A 53 -17.88 7.19 4.69
CA SER A 53 -18.35 8.57 4.88
C SER A 53 -18.54 8.94 6.36
N LEU A 54 -19.06 8.01 7.17
CA LEU A 54 -19.22 8.20 8.61
C LEU A 54 -17.87 8.27 9.33
N VAL A 55 -16.92 7.38 9.00
CA VAL A 55 -15.58 7.37 9.58
C VAL A 55 -14.85 8.69 9.28
N ARG A 56 -14.89 9.18 8.04
CA ARG A 56 -14.27 10.47 7.67
C ARG A 56 -14.86 11.67 8.40
N GLN A 57 -16.08 11.56 8.89
CA GLN A 57 -16.73 12.58 9.73
C GLN A 57 -16.48 12.38 11.24
N GLY A 58 -15.57 11.47 11.63
CA GLY A 58 -15.30 11.13 13.03
C GLY A 58 -16.39 10.29 13.70
N ARG A 59 -17.36 9.77 12.95
CA ARG A 59 -18.53 9.04 13.46
C ARG A 59 -18.30 7.53 13.46
N SER A 60 -17.13 7.08 13.90
CA SER A 60 -16.70 5.68 13.87
C SER A 60 -17.65 4.74 14.62
N GLY A 61 -18.26 5.19 15.72
CA GLY A 61 -19.26 4.42 16.47
C GLY A 61 -20.51 4.08 15.65
N ALA A 62 -20.97 5.03 14.83
CA ALA A 62 -22.09 4.79 13.92
C ALA A 62 -21.69 3.86 12.76
N ALA A 63 -20.47 4.00 12.24
CA ALA A 63 -19.94 3.13 11.20
C ALA A 63 -19.87 1.67 11.65
N VAL A 64 -19.33 1.38 12.84
CA VAL A 64 -19.27 0.01 13.38
C VAL A 64 -20.65 -0.62 13.53
N LYS A 65 -21.63 0.11 14.10
CA LYS A 65 -23.01 -0.39 14.23
C LYS A 65 -23.61 -0.72 12.86
N ARG A 66 -23.36 0.12 11.86
CA ARG A 66 -23.86 -0.07 10.49
C ARG A 66 -23.18 -1.26 9.81
N LEU A 67 -21.87 -1.38 9.89
CA LEU A 67 -21.11 -2.50 9.31
C LEU A 67 -21.50 -3.83 9.91
N LYS A 68 -21.67 -3.92 11.24
CA LYS A 68 -22.20 -5.13 11.89
C LYS A 68 -23.60 -5.50 11.38
N HIS A 69 -24.44 -4.51 11.10
CA HIS A 69 -25.74 -4.78 10.51
C HIS A 69 -25.61 -5.28 9.06
N THR A 70 -24.77 -4.63 8.25
CA THR A 70 -24.46 -5.07 6.87
C THR A 70 -23.95 -6.51 6.85
N LEU A 71 -23.02 -6.86 7.74
CA LEU A 71 -22.43 -8.20 7.82
C LEU A 71 -23.40 -9.28 8.33
N ARG A 72 -24.51 -8.92 8.98
CA ARG A 72 -25.58 -9.89 9.26
C ARG A 72 -26.36 -10.28 8.01
N MET A 73 -26.39 -9.41 7.02
CA MET A 73 -27.09 -9.63 5.75
C MET A 73 -26.15 -10.15 4.66
N PHE A 74 -24.88 -9.71 4.70
CA PHE A 74 -23.83 -10.04 3.75
C PHE A 74 -22.57 -10.49 4.52
N PRO A 75 -22.60 -11.68 5.15
CA PRO A 75 -21.50 -12.15 6.00
C PRO A 75 -20.19 -12.36 5.23
N ASP A 76 -20.30 -12.72 3.95
CA ASP A 76 -19.16 -13.04 3.09
C ASP A 76 -18.77 -11.86 2.20
N PHE A 77 -18.86 -10.63 2.72
CA PHE A 77 -18.47 -9.42 2.00
C PHE A 77 -17.14 -8.86 2.52
N PRO A 78 -16.00 -9.17 1.86
CA PRO A 78 -14.65 -8.85 2.37
C PRO A 78 -14.48 -7.37 2.68
N GLN A 79 -14.97 -6.49 1.81
CA GLN A 79 -14.83 -5.04 1.96
C GLN A 79 -15.53 -4.52 3.23
N ALA A 80 -16.66 -5.12 3.64
CA ALA A 80 -17.31 -4.73 4.89
C ALA A 80 -16.54 -5.18 6.14
N HIS A 81 -15.85 -6.31 6.08
CA HIS A 81 -14.93 -6.74 7.15
C HIS A 81 -13.70 -5.83 7.22
N GLU A 82 -13.12 -5.44 6.08
CA GLU A 82 -12.03 -4.46 6.05
C GLU A 82 -12.44 -3.11 6.66
N GLU A 83 -13.59 -2.57 6.26
CA GLU A 83 -14.07 -1.30 6.81
C GLU A 83 -14.45 -1.42 8.29
N LEU A 84 -14.88 -2.60 8.74
CA LEU A 84 -15.14 -2.83 10.15
C LEU A 84 -13.83 -2.77 10.94
N GLY A 85 -12.77 -3.40 10.42
CA GLY A 85 -11.42 -3.29 10.97
C GLY A 85 -10.95 -1.84 11.04
N ASN A 86 -11.07 -1.07 9.96
CA ASN A 86 -10.72 0.35 9.93
C ASN A 86 -11.48 1.17 10.99
N ALA A 87 -12.79 0.96 11.09
CA ALA A 87 -13.64 1.70 12.02
C ALA A 87 -13.37 1.32 13.50
N LEU A 88 -12.94 0.08 13.76
CA LEU A 88 -12.51 -0.39 15.07
C LEU A 88 -11.15 0.18 15.47
N LEU A 89 -10.20 0.30 14.53
CA LEU A 89 -8.94 1.01 14.77
C LEU A 89 -9.17 2.48 15.11
N ALA A 90 -10.10 3.14 14.41
CA ALA A 90 -10.49 4.51 14.71
C ALA A 90 -11.16 4.66 16.10
N GLN A 91 -11.56 3.56 16.74
CA GLN A 91 -12.06 3.50 18.12
C GLN A 91 -11.01 2.97 19.11
N ASN A 92 -9.74 2.87 18.69
CA ASN A 92 -8.65 2.32 19.48
C ASN A 92 -8.92 0.88 19.96
N ASN A 93 -9.52 0.04 19.11
CA ASN A 93 -9.81 -1.36 19.41
C ASN A 93 -9.07 -2.31 18.43
N PRO A 94 -7.74 -2.46 18.59
CA PRO A 94 -6.89 -3.19 17.64
C PRO A 94 -7.17 -4.69 17.60
N ASP A 95 -7.48 -5.34 18.73
CA ASP A 95 -7.74 -6.79 18.75
C ASP A 95 -8.95 -7.18 17.90
N LYS A 96 -10.07 -6.45 18.03
CA LYS A 96 -11.26 -6.69 17.20
C LYS A 96 -11.04 -6.29 15.74
N ALA A 97 -10.17 -5.30 15.50
CA ALA A 97 -9.79 -4.95 14.14
C ALA A 97 -9.01 -6.09 13.48
N ILE A 98 -8.09 -6.73 14.20
CA ILE A 98 -7.35 -7.91 13.71
C ILE A 98 -8.31 -9.03 13.31
N GLU A 99 -9.31 -9.36 14.13
CA GLU A 99 -10.33 -10.36 13.80
C GLU A 99 -11.05 -10.02 12.49
N SER A 100 -11.43 -8.75 12.31
CA SER A 100 -12.13 -8.28 11.12
C SER A 100 -11.25 -8.36 9.88
N PHE A 101 -9.97 -7.96 9.97
CA PHE A 101 -9.04 -8.06 8.85
C PHE A 101 -8.72 -9.52 8.50
N ARG A 102 -8.57 -10.41 9.48
CA ARG A 102 -8.40 -11.85 9.23
C ARG A 102 -9.58 -12.42 8.45
N LYS A 103 -10.81 -12.04 8.80
CA LYS A 103 -11.99 -12.48 8.05
C LYS A 103 -12.04 -11.91 6.63
N ALA A 104 -11.61 -10.66 6.44
CA ALA A 104 -11.47 -10.08 5.10
C ALA A 104 -10.46 -10.86 4.23
N ILE A 105 -9.33 -11.28 4.80
CA ILE A 105 -8.30 -12.09 4.12
C ILE A 105 -8.84 -13.48 3.77
N GLU A 106 -9.55 -14.13 4.70
CA GLU A 106 -10.18 -15.43 4.44
C GLU A 106 -11.15 -15.37 3.25
N LEU A 107 -11.92 -14.29 3.14
CA LEU A 107 -12.92 -14.10 2.08
C LEU A 107 -12.32 -13.59 0.77
N ASN A 108 -11.16 -12.92 0.81
CA ASN A 108 -10.46 -12.41 -0.37
C ASN A 108 -8.93 -12.48 -0.18
N PRO A 109 -8.35 -13.68 -0.37
CA PRO A 109 -6.93 -13.92 -0.09
C PRO A 109 -5.99 -13.21 -1.08
N GLU A 110 -6.49 -12.79 -2.25
CA GLU A 110 -5.70 -12.14 -3.31
C GLU A 110 -5.56 -10.62 -3.12
N ASN A 111 -6.19 -10.06 -2.08
CA ASN A 111 -6.11 -8.62 -1.81
C ASN A 111 -5.07 -8.28 -0.73
N PRO A 112 -3.93 -7.64 -1.06
CA PRO A 112 -2.89 -7.33 -0.09
C PRO A 112 -3.29 -6.24 0.91
N SER A 113 -4.37 -5.47 0.68
CA SER A 113 -4.81 -4.37 1.54
C SER A 113 -4.94 -4.78 3.02
N ALA A 114 -5.66 -5.87 3.29
CA ALA A 114 -5.92 -6.33 4.65
C ALA A 114 -4.65 -6.88 5.34
N LEU A 115 -3.77 -7.55 4.59
CA LEU A 115 -2.47 -8.03 5.09
C LEU A 115 -1.54 -6.88 5.47
N ILE A 116 -1.47 -5.83 4.64
CA ILE A 116 -0.71 -4.61 4.95
C ILE A 116 -1.25 -3.93 6.22
N LYS A 117 -2.58 -3.88 6.38
CA LYS A 117 -3.20 -3.32 7.60
C LYS A 117 -2.85 -4.16 8.83
N LEU A 118 -2.91 -5.48 8.75
CA LEU A 118 -2.46 -6.35 9.85
C LEU A 118 -1.00 -6.12 10.21
N GLY A 119 -0.10 -6.06 9.22
CA GLY A 119 1.31 -5.76 9.45
C GLY A 119 1.52 -4.46 10.23
N LYS A 120 0.80 -3.39 9.85
CA LYS A 120 0.86 -2.11 10.57
C LYS A 120 0.35 -2.21 12.01
N ILE A 121 -0.74 -2.94 12.22
CA ILE A 121 -1.32 -3.12 13.56
C ILE A 121 -0.37 -3.91 14.45
N TYR A 122 0.15 -5.05 13.97
CA TYR A 122 1.08 -5.87 14.73
C TYR A 122 2.37 -5.09 15.05
N SER A 123 2.91 -4.33 14.10
CA SER A 123 4.04 -3.44 14.34
C SER A 123 3.76 -2.41 15.45
N ALA A 124 2.59 -1.77 15.42
CA ALA A 124 2.18 -0.81 16.45
C ALA A 124 1.98 -1.46 17.84
N LEU A 125 1.67 -2.75 17.89
CA LEU A 125 1.54 -3.55 19.11
C LEU A 125 2.86 -4.18 19.58
N GLY A 126 3.98 -3.95 18.87
CA GLY A 126 5.27 -4.56 19.19
C GLY A 126 5.39 -6.05 18.82
N ARG A 127 4.43 -6.58 18.05
CA ARG A 127 4.37 -7.98 17.59
C ARG A 127 5.13 -8.12 16.27
N LYS A 128 6.45 -8.25 16.38
CA LYS A 128 7.37 -8.14 15.23
C LYS A 128 7.21 -9.31 14.26
N GLU A 129 7.12 -10.54 14.78
CA GLU A 129 7.03 -11.75 13.97
C GLU A 129 5.73 -11.76 13.12
N GLU A 130 4.57 -11.51 13.74
CA GLU A 130 3.29 -11.46 13.01
C GLU A 130 3.23 -10.28 12.02
N SER A 131 3.90 -9.17 12.33
CA SER A 131 4.04 -8.05 11.43
C SER A 131 4.82 -8.45 10.17
N GLU A 132 5.98 -9.09 10.34
CA GLU A 132 6.81 -9.55 9.22
C GLU A 132 6.09 -10.58 8.37
N GLU A 133 5.41 -11.54 9.00
CA GLU A 133 4.61 -12.55 8.29
C GLU A 133 3.50 -11.90 7.45
N SER A 134 2.77 -10.94 8.02
CA SER A 134 1.70 -10.22 7.30
C SER A 134 2.24 -9.45 6.09
N TYR A 135 3.38 -8.76 6.23
CA TYR A 135 3.98 -8.04 5.11
C TYR A 135 4.55 -8.98 4.04
N LYS A 136 5.17 -10.10 4.44
CA LYS A 136 5.63 -11.13 3.50
C LYS A 136 4.48 -11.72 2.70
N ALA A 137 3.37 -12.06 3.37
CA ALA A 137 2.18 -12.53 2.70
C ALA A 137 1.61 -11.48 1.73
N ALA A 138 1.58 -10.19 2.11
CA ALA A 138 1.14 -9.13 1.22
C ALA A 138 2.03 -8.98 -0.02
N LEU A 139 3.36 -9.09 0.15
CA LEU A 139 4.33 -9.00 -0.94
C LEU A 139 4.22 -10.18 -1.91
N ALA A 140 3.94 -11.38 -1.42
CA ALA A 140 3.74 -12.56 -2.24
C ALA A 140 2.51 -12.47 -3.17
N LEU A 141 1.59 -11.53 -2.93
CA LEU A 141 0.43 -11.29 -3.80
C LEU A 141 0.72 -10.32 -4.95
N ASP A 142 1.88 -9.66 -4.96
CA ASP A 142 2.35 -8.85 -6.09
C ASP A 142 3.45 -9.64 -6.81
N PRO A 143 3.17 -10.27 -7.97
CA PRO A 143 4.13 -11.11 -8.69
C PRO A 143 5.44 -10.39 -9.00
N ILE A 144 5.40 -9.07 -9.22
CA ILE A 144 6.59 -8.28 -9.48
C ILE A 144 7.40 -8.10 -8.20
N GLN A 145 6.75 -7.81 -7.07
CA GLN A 145 7.46 -7.71 -5.79
C GLN A 145 8.01 -9.07 -5.33
N GLU A 146 7.31 -10.16 -5.60
CA GLU A 146 7.81 -11.52 -5.34
C GLU A 146 9.04 -11.85 -6.19
N GLN A 147 9.02 -11.51 -7.49
CA GLN A 147 10.18 -11.63 -8.37
C GLN A 147 11.37 -10.81 -7.87
N LEU A 148 11.14 -9.55 -7.50
CA LEU A 148 12.19 -8.68 -6.94
C LEU A 148 12.73 -9.18 -5.60
N ALA A 149 11.87 -9.74 -4.74
CA ALA A 149 12.29 -10.37 -3.49
C ALA A 149 13.15 -11.61 -3.75
N SER A 150 12.77 -12.43 -4.72
CA SER A 150 13.54 -13.61 -5.15
C SER A 150 14.89 -13.20 -5.74
N ALA A 151 14.93 -12.16 -6.58
CA ALA A 151 16.17 -11.59 -7.12
C ALA A 151 17.09 -11.06 -6.00
N THR A 152 16.52 -10.41 -4.99
CA THR A 152 17.26 -9.96 -3.80
C THR A 152 17.89 -11.15 -3.05
N GLN A 153 17.17 -12.26 -2.91
CA GLN A 153 17.69 -13.46 -2.26
C GLN A 153 18.79 -14.16 -3.06
N LEU A 154 18.68 -14.18 -4.40
CA LEU A 154 19.74 -14.69 -5.28
C LEU A 154 20.99 -13.81 -5.15
N PHE A 155 20.82 -12.49 -5.20
CA PHE A 155 21.91 -11.54 -5.05
C PHE A 155 22.63 -11.69 -3.70
N ALA A 156 21.88 -11.85 -2.61
CA ALA A 156 22.44 -12.09 -1.27
C ALA A 156 23.22 -13.42 -1.17
N ARG A 157 22.89 -14.42 -1.99
CA ARG A 157 23.62 -15.69 -2.10
C ARG A 157 24.84 -15.62 -3.01
N GLY A 158 25.03 -14.51 -3.73
CA GLY A 158 26.10 -14.34 -4.71
C GLY A 158 25.78 -14.92 -6.09
N GLU A 159 24.54 -15.34 -6.34
CA GLU A 159 24.03 -15.75 -7.66
C GLU A 159 23.69 -14.47 -8.47
N VAL A 160 24.73 -13.72 -8.86
CA VAL A 160 24.61 -12.36 -9.39
C VAL A 160 23.93 -12.35 -10.77
N GLU A 161 24.30 -13.27 -11.66
CA GLU A 161 23.76 -13.34 -13.02
C GLU A 161 22.28 -13.73 -13.03
N GLU A 162 21.87 -14.72 -12.22
CA GLU A 162 20.46 -15.08 -12.07
C GLU A 162 19.64 -13.94 -11.44
N ALA A 163 20.20 -13.26 -10.44
CA ALA A 163 19.56 -12.10 -9.82
C ALA A 163 19.36 -10.96 -10.83
N GLU A 164 20.37 -10.67 -11.67
CA GLU A 164 20.28 -9.64 -12.71
C GLU A 164 19.15 -9.97 -13.69
N LYS A 165 19.13 -11.21 -14.20
CA LYS A 165 18.13 -11.67 -15.17
C LYS A 165 16.73 -11.49 -14.61
N LEU A 166 16.49 -11.99 -13.40
CA LEU A 166 15.17 -11.93 -12.76
C LEU A 166 14.75 -10.49 -12.46
N CYS A 167 15.68 -9.65 -11.99
CA CYS A 167 15.41 -8.23 -11.75
C CYS A 167 15.08 -7.48 -13.05
N ARG A 168 15.77 -7.78 -14.16
CA ARG A 168 15.48 -7.20 -15.47
C ARG A 168 14.14 -7.65 -16.02
N GLU A 169 13.73 -8.89 -15.80
CA GLU A 169 12.40 -9.38 -16.17
C GLU A 169 11.30 -8.64 -15.42
N ALA A 170 11.44 -8.49 -14.09
CA ALA A 170 10.51 -7.70 -13.28
C ALA A 170 10.40 -6.24 -13.75
N LEU A 171 11.53 -5.62 -14.10
CA LEU A 171 11.58 -4.25 -14.62
C LEU A 171 11.10 -4.11 -16.08
N LYS A 172 11.04 -5.18 -16.87
CA LYS A 172 10.37 -5.13 -18.19
C LYS A 172 8.87 -4.95 -18.01
N GLU A 173 8.28 -5.67 -17.06
CA GLU A 173 6.84 -5.57 -16.74
C GLU A 173 6.51 -4.27 -16.01
N LYS A 174 7.38 -3.81 -15.11
CA LYS A 174 7.21 -2.56 -14.35
C LYS A 174 8.47 -1.69 -14.39
N PRO A 175 8.69 -0.94 -15.48
CA PRO A 175 9.92 -0.15 -15.69
C PRO A 175 10.17 0.95 -14.67
N ASP A 176 9.12 1.41 -14.00
CA ASP A 176 9.18 2.52 -13.05
C ASP A 176 9.15 2.04 -11.58
N ASP A 177 9.40 0.75 -11.34
CA ASP A 177 9.55 0.23 -9.98
C ASP A 177 10.88 0.68 -9.36
N VAL A 178 10.80 1.67 -8.47
CA VAL A 178 11.96 2.27 -7.80
C VAL A 178 12.78 1.26 -6.99
N ASN A 179 12.16 0.24 -6.40
CA ASN A 179 12.90 -0.79 -5.67
C ASN A 179 13.64 -1.73 -6.63
N GLY A 180 13.00 -2.10 -7.75
CA GLY A 180 13.65 -2.87 -8.80
C GLY A 180 14.84 -2.12 -9.42
N LEU A 181 14.70 -0.82 -9.71
CA LEU A 181 15.79 -0.01 -10.26
C LEU A 181 16.99 0.04 -9.30
N ARG A 182 16.75 0.23 -8.00
CA ARG A 182 17.80 0.19 -6.97
C ARG A 182 18.48 -1.17 -6.89
N LEU A 183 17.71 -2.26 -6.89
CA LEU A 183 18.26 -3.61 -6.86
C LEU A 183 19.15 -3.89 -8.08
N LEU A 184 18.68 -3.53 -9.29
CA LEU A 184 19.47 -3.69 -10.50
C LEU A 184 20.73 -2.82 -10.48
N ALA A 185 20.68 -1.63 -9.87
CA ALA A 185 21.85 -0.79 -9.68
C ALA A 185 22.87 -1.43 -8.73
N SER A 186 22.44 -1.99 -7.60
CA SER A 186 23.33 -2.72 -6.68
C SER A 186 23.97 -3.94 -7.36
N ILE A 187 23.20 -4.66 -8.20
CA ILE A 187 23.70 -5.78 -9.00
C ILE A 187 24.74 -5.27 -10.01
N ALA A 188 24.45 -4.19 -10.75
CA ALA A 188 25.36 -3.59 -11.71
C ALA A 188 26.67 -3.12 -11.05
N SER A 189 26.61 -2.45 -9.89
CA SER A 189 27.80 -2.08 -9.11
C SER A 189 28.63 -3.31 -8.74
N LYS A 190 28.00 -4.42 -8.33
CA LYS A 190 28.70 -5.67 -7.99
C LYS A 190 29.41 -6.29 -9.20
N MET A 191 28.87 -6.08 -10.41
CA MET A 191 29.45 -6.49 -11.69
C MET A 191 30.46 -5.48 -12.26
N GLU A 192 30.85 -4.47 -11.47
CA GLU A 192 31.74 -3.36 -11.87
C GLU A 192 31.17 -2.45 -12.99
N GLN A 193 29.87 -2.54 -13.26
CA GLN A 193 29.14 -1.68 -14.21
C GLN A 193 28.67 -0.39 -13.52
N LYS A 194 29.61 0.38 -12.97
CA LYS A 194 29.33 1.54 -12.11
C LYS A 194 28.48 2.62 -12.79
N GLN A 195 28.72 2.87 -14.07
CA GLN A 195 27.99 3.87 -14.86
C GLN A 195 26.53 3.46 -15.08
N ASP A 196 26.28 2.17 -15.30
CA ASP A 196 24.91 1.65 -15.44
C ASP A 196 24.15 1.75 -14.12
N ALA A 197 24.82 1.48 -12.99
CA ALA A 197 24.25 1.67 -11.66
C ALA A 197 23.81 3.12 -11.42
N ILE A 198 24.66 4.10 -11.79
CA ILE A 198 24.34 5.53 -11.70
C ILE A 198 23.11 5.87 -12.54
N ILE A 199 23.04 5.44 -13.80
CA ILE A 199 21.90 5.71 -14.69
C ILE A 199 20.59 5.17 -14.11
N LEU A 200 20.63 3.96 -13.55
CA LEU A 200 19.47 3.33 -12.91
C LEU A 200 19.01 4.12 -11.67
N LEU A 201 19.95 4.59 -10.85
CA LEU A 201 19.67 5.34 -9.64
C LEU A 201 19.22 6.78 -9.93
N GLU A 202 19.78 7.44 -10.95
CA GLU A 202 19.30 8.72 -11.47
C GLU A 202 17.82 8.62 -11.86
N ARG A 203 17.45 7.58 -12.63
CA ARG A 203 16.04 7.32 -12.96
C ARG A 203 15.20 7.06 -11.70
N ALA A 204 15.72 6.32 -10.73
CA ALA A 204 14.99 6.01 -9.49
C ALA A 204 14.66 7.29 -8.69
N VAL A 205 15.61 8.23 -8.59
CA VAL A 205 15.39 9.51 -7.89
C VAL A 205 14.52 10.49 -8.67
N GLU A 206 14.54 10.44 -10.02
CA GLU A 206 13.59 11.19 -10.85
C GLU A 206 12.15 10.72 -10.64
N LEU A 207 11.92 9.41 -10.60
CA LEU A 207 10.60 8.82 -10.38
C LEU A 207 10.05 9.09 -8.97
N LYS A 208 10.91 9.00 -7.95
CA LYS A 208 10.53 9.31 -6.55
C LYS A 208 11.54 10.23 -5.88
N PRO A 209 11.45 11.56 -6.10
CA PRO A 209 12.41 12.54 -5.56
C PRO A 209 12.44 12.65 -4.04
N LYS A 210 11.41 12.14 -3.36
CA LYS A 210 11.28 12.15 -1.89
C LYS A 210 11.77 10.86 -1.24
N PHE A 211 12.24 9.88 -2.00
CA PHE A 211 12.73 8.63 -1.44
C PHE A 211 14.22 8.73 -1.09
N SER A 212 14.53 8.88 0.20
CA SER A 212 15.90 9.07 0.68
C SER A 212 16.82 7.89 0.37
N GLY A 213 16.30 6.65 0.36
CA GLY A 213 17.10 5.46 0.07
C GLY A 213 17.78 5.49 -1.30
N ALA A 214 17.05 5.88 -2.36
CA ALA A 214 17.62 5.98 -3.71
C ALA A 214 18.71 7.07 -3.82
N TRP A 215 18.56 8.18 -3.11
CA TRP A 215 19.59 9.24 -3.05
C TRP A 215 20.85 8.79 -2.31
N GLY A 216 20.70 7.94 -1.28
CA GLY A 216 21.83 7.35 -0.55
C GLY A 216 22.65 6.44 -1.45
N ASP A 217 22.00 5.50 -2.12
CA ASP A 217 22.66 4.59 -3.07
C ASP A 217 23.32 5.38 -4.22
N LEU A 218 22.66 6.43 -4.73
CA LEU A 218 23.23 7.27 -5.80
C LEU A 218 24.50 8.02 -5.34
N ALA A 219 24.52 8.50 -4.10
CA ALA A 219 25.70 9.13 -3.53
C ALA A 219 26.88 8.16 -3.41
N GLU A 220 26.61 6.92 -3.02
CA GLU A 220 27.59 5.85 -2.96
C GLU A 220 28.14 5.54 -4.36
N SER A 221 27.27 5.35 -5.35
CA SER A 221 27.71 5.09 -6.74
C SER A 221 28.53 6.23 -7.35
N TYR A 222 28.19 7.50 -7.09
CA TYR A 222 29.04 8.62 -7.54
C TYR A 222 30.40 8.65 -6.83
N SER A 223 30.45 8.27 -5.56
CA SER A 223 31.71 8.18 -4.81
C SER A 223 32.61 7.08 -5.37
N GLU A 224 32.04 5.95 -5.80
CA GLU A 224 32.79 4.84 -6.43
C GLU A 224 33.46 5.20 -7.77
N VAL A 225 33.03 6.28 -8.42
CA VAL A 225 33.60 6.80 -9.68
C VAL A 225 34.32 8.14 -9.49
N ASP A 226 34.63 8.52 -8.24
CA ASP A 226 35.31 9.76 -7.86
C ASP A 226 34.58 11.06 -8.27
N ASP A 227 33.27 11.01 -8.56
CA ASP A 227 32.43 12.20 -8.80
C ASP A 227 31.92 12.76 -7.46
N TYR A 228 32.86 13.24 -6.65
CA TYR A 228 32.58 13.76 -5.31
C TYR A 228 31.63 14.96 -5.29
N GLY A 229 31.56 15.71 -6.40
CA GLY A 229 30.64 16.84 -6.55
C GLY A 229 29.20 16.37 -6.52
N LYS A 230 28.84 15.44 -7.41
CA LYS A 230 27.48 14.88 -7.43
C LYS A 230 27.17 14.01 -6.23
N ALA A 231 28.16 13.30 -5.69
CA ALA A 231 28.00 12.55 -4.44
C ALA A 231 27.57 13.48 -3.29
N LEU A 232 28.22 14.63 -3.13
CA LEU A 232 27.87 15.61 -2.09
C LEU A 232 26.46 16.16 -2.28
N ASP A 233 26.06 16.48 -3.51
CA ASP A 233 24.71 16.96 -3.83
C ASP A 233 23.64 15.91 -3.46
N ALA A 234 23.89 14.64 -3.78
CA ALA A 234 23.02 13.53 -3.42
C ALA A 234 22.91 13.36 -1.89
N VAL A 235 24.03 13.41 -1.16
CA VAL A 235 24.03 13.36 0.33
C VAL A 235 23.24 14.53 0.93
N GLN A 236 23.42 15.75 0.43
CA GLN A 236 22.64 16.90 0.89
C GLN A 236 21.13 16.68 0.69
N ARG A 237 20.76 15.98 -0.39
CA ARG A 237 19.37 15.61 -0.64
C ARG A 237 18.85 14.60 0.38
N VAL A 238 19.64 13.59 0.75
CA VAL A 238 19.31 12.65 1.83
C VAL A 238 19.07 13.39 3.14
N ILE A 239 20.00 14.26 3.55
CA ILE A 239 19.91 15.05 4.79
C ILE A 239 18.63 15.88 4.81
N LYS A 240 18.30 16.55 3.69
CA LYS A 240 17.07 17.35 3.58
C LYS A 240 15.80 16.51 3.69
N LEU A 241 15.83 15.26 3.24
CA LEU A 241 14.70 14.33 3.30
C LEU A 241 14.58 13.63 4.67
N GLN A 242 15.67 13.53 5.43
CA GLN A 242 15.72 12.94 6.76
C GLN A 242 16.39 13.89 7.78
N PRO A 243 15.71 14.97 8.21
CA PRO A 243 16.28 15.95 9.14
C PRO A 243 16.67 15.37 10.51
N SER A 244 16.13 14.21 10.87
CA SER A 244 16.29 13.57 12.18
C SER A 244 17.63 12.85 12.40
N TYR A 245 18.50 12.72 11.38
CA TYR A 245 19.83 12.11 11.56
C TYR A 245 20.82 13.01 12.33
N HIS A 246 20.49 14.29 12.55
CA HIS A 246 21.38 15.30 13.16
C HIS A 246 21.25 15.47 14.69
N LEU A 247 20.46 14.65 15.39
CA LEU A 247 20.32 14.75 16.87
C LEU A 247 21.10 13.68 17.65
N ALA A 248 22.03 12.98 17.02
CA ALA A 248 22.95 12.06 17.69
C ALA A 248 24.41 12.50 17.47
N SER A 249 24.83 13.53 18.20
CA SER A 249 26.24 13.79 18.52
C SER A 249 26.35 14.29 19.94
#